data_AF-A0A3Q0JLS7-F1
#
_entry.id   AF-A0A3Q0JLS7-F1
#
_cell.length_a   1.000
_cell.length_b   1.000
_cell.length_c   1.000
_cell.angle_alpha   90.00
_cell.angle_beta   90.00
_cell.angle_gamma   90.00
#
_symmetry.space_group_name_H-M   'P 1'
#
loop_
_entity.id
_entity.type
_entity.pdbx_description
1 polymer ?
#
loop_
_entity_poly.entity_id
_entity_poly.type
_entity_poly.pdbx_seq_one_letter_code
_entity_poly.pdbx_strand_id
1 'polypeptide(L)'
;MKDICHLWELGSGTSRLEVASLFSSFSLTAQSGFTLVLMLDLSRLNSLWTEAETFLAKFRAIFESNESVREKRGSFEHFRTADEHRDKGLIRTFPVPLILIGGKYDLFENLEPNKKRIAVQCLRYLAHVNGASLLFHSSLDPGLVKRTRDILNHYAFSSHLASAVNINGLT
;
A
#
# COMPACT_ATOMS: atom_id res chain seq x y z
N MET A 1 21.76 -18.54 -4.17
CA MET A 1 21.69 -17.10 -4.51
C MET A 1 20.98 -16.42 -3.34
N LYS A 2 21.47 -15.28 -2.84
CA LYS A 2 20.86 -14.58 -1.69
C LYS A 2 20.03 -13.43 -2.25
N ASP A 3 18.73 -13.46 -2.02
CA ASP A 3 17.84 -12.40 -2.48
C ASP A 3 17.98 -11.18 -1.57
N ILE A 4 18.06 -9.99 -2.17
CA ILE A 4 18.26 -8.72 -1.47
C ILE A 4 17.07 -7.82 -1.79
N CYS A 5 16.42 -7.29 -0.75
CA CYS A 5 15.37 -6.28 -0.86
C CYS A 5 15.88 -4.96 -0.27
N HIS A 6 15.78 -3.88 -1.04
CA HIS A 6 16.11 -2.54 -0.58
C HIS A 6 14.85 -1.88 0.00
N LEU A 7 14.92 -1.45 1.26
CA LEU A 7 13.83 -0.75 1.95
C LEU A 7 14.18 0.73 2.08
N TRP A 8 13.20 1.59 1.82
CA TRP A 8 13.29 3.03 1.99
C TRP A 8 12.10 3.51 2.79
N GLU A 9 12.34 4.40 3.75
CA GLU A 9 11.30 5.02 4.57
C GLU A 9 11.26 6.52 4.31
N LEU A 10 10.05 7.07 4.31
CA LEU A 10 9.81 8.48 4.14
C LEU A 10 8.87 9.01 5.24
N GLY A 11 9.30 10.07 5.92
CA GLY A 11 8.48 10.76 6.91
C GLY A 11 7.42 11.68 6.28
N SER A 12 6.44 12.09 7.09
CA SER A 12 5.35 12.97 6.65
C SER A 12 5.78 14.40 6.27
N GLY A 13 6.99 14.82 6.67
CA GLY A 13 7.56 16.16 6.39
C GLY A 13 8.37 16.26 5.10
N THR A 14 8.43 15.21 4.30
CA THR A 14 9.34 15.16 3.16
C THR A 14 8.89 16.04 1.99
N SER A 15 9.84 16.79 1.46
CA SER A 15 9.68 17.64 0.29
C SER A 15 9.58 16.83 -1.01
N ARG A 16 8.92 17.40 -2.03
CA ARG A 16 8.83 16.78 -3.37
C ARG A 16 10.21 16.49 -3.98
N LEU A 17 11.22 17.30 -3.63
CA LEU A 17 12.58 17.17 -4.14
C LEU A 17 13.33 15.97 -3.54
N GLU A 18 13.15 15.71 -2.24
CA GLU A 18 13.71 14.53 -1.58
C GLU A 18 13.09 13.23 -2.11
N VAL A 19 11.78 13.26 -2.41
CA VAL A 19 11.13 12.13 -3.05
C VAL A 19 11.65 11.93 -4.48
N ALA A 20 11.75 13.00 -5.26
CA ALA A 20 12.29 12.95 -6.62
C ALA A 20 13.77 12.49 -6.65
N SER A 21 14.58 12.90 -5.67
CA SER A 21 15.98 12.48 -5.59
C SER A 21 16.10 10.99 -5.29
N LEU A 22 15.31 10.46 -4.33
CA LEU A 22 15.20 9.02 -4.06
C LEU A 22 14.86 8.24 -5.35
N PHE A 23 13.93 8.74 -6.15
CA PHE A 23 13.55 8.08 -7.41
C PHE A 23 14.55 8.28 -8.55
N SER A 24 15.31 9.37 -8.58
CA SER A 24 16.36 9.60 -9.58
C SER A 24 17.60 8.74 -9.35
N SER A 25 17.95 8.50 -8.07
CA SER A 25 19.01 7.55 -7.70
C SER A 25 18.57 6.09 -7.92
N PHE A 26 17.26 5.85 -7.95
CA PHE A 26 16.69 4.55 -8.19
C PHE A 26 16.45 4.32 -9.69
N SER A 27 17.40 3.68 -10.35
CA SER A 27 17.10 3.06 -11.64
C SER A 27 16.15 1.89 -11.38
N LEU A 28 14.87 2.08 -11.67
CA LEU A 28 13.88 1.02 -11.86
C LEU A 28 14.31 0.18 -13.08
N THR A 29 15.47 -0.46 -13.01
CA THR A 29 15.97 -1.35 -14.05
C THR A 29 14.93 -2.41 -14.31
N ALA A 30 14.84 -2.89 -15.56
CA ALA A 30 13.79 -3.80 -16.04
C ALA A 30 13.47 -4.99 -15.12
N GLN A 31 14.40 -5.41 -14.25
CA GLN A 31 14.30 -6.58 -13.38
C GLN A 31 13.81 -6.34 -11.94
N SER A 32 13.84 -5.12 -11.40
CA SER A 32 13.44 -4.89 -9.99
C SER A 32 11.95 -4.57 -9.86
N GLY A 33 11.24 -5.37 -9.06
CA GLY A 33 9.88 -5.06 -8.60
C GLY A 33 9.91 -3.91 -7.59
N PHE A 34 8.92 -3.02 -7.65
CA PHE A 34 8.76 -1.92 -6.70
C PHE A 34 7.38 -1.99 -6.08
N THR A 35 7.30 -1.86 -4.75
CA THR A 35 6.03 -1.83 -4.02
C THR A 35 6.01 -0.61 -3.11
N LEU A 36 4.96 0.20 -3.20
CA LEU A 36 4.73 1.30 -2.27
C LEU A 36 3.96 0.78 -1.04
N VAL A 37 4.47 1.07 0.14
CA VAL A 37 3.78 0.80 1.41
C VAL A 37 3.43 2.13 2.05
N LEU A 38 2.14 2.40 2.26
CA LEU A 38 1.66 3.59 2.94
C LEU A 38 1.14 3.21 4.34
N MET A 39 1.86 3.66 5.37
CA MET A 39 1.46 3.47 6.75
C MET A 39 0.57 4.64 7.22
N LEU A 40 -0.65 4.32 7.66
CA LEU A 40 -1.68 5.25 8.07
C LEU A 40 -1.84 5.21 9.58
N ASP A 41 -1.72 6.35 10.24
CA ASP A 41 -1.81 6.46 11.70
C ASP A 41 -3.29 6.47 12.18
N LEU A 42 -3.81 5.32 12.61
CA LEU A 42 -5.21 5.20 13.02
C LEU A 42 -5.56 5.96 14.30
N SER A 43 -4.56 6.46 15.06
CA SER A 43 -4.85 7.31 16.22
C SER A 43 -5.32 8.72 15.82
N ARG A 44 -5.20 9.10 14.54
CA ARG A 44 -5.54 10.44 14.02
C ARG A 44 -6.52 10.37 12.84
N LEU A 45 -7.67 9.72 13.04
CA LEU A 45 -8.68 9.50 11.99
C LEU A 45 -9.15 10.77 11.27
N ASN A 46 -9.20 11.92 11.98
CA ASN A 46 -9.69 13.17 11.41
C ASN A 46 -8.80 13.72 10.29
N SER A 47 -7.48 13.51 10.36
CA SER A 47 -6.53 13.98 9.33
C SER A 47 -6.08 12.87 8.38
N LEU A 48 -6.26 11.60 8.78
CA LEU A 48 -5.82 10.41 8.05
C LEU A 48 -6.26 10.41 6.58
N TRP A 49 -7.51 10.77 6.30
CA TRP A 49 -8.05 10.76 4.93
C TRP A 49 -7.31 11.75 4.03
N THR A 50 -7.25 13.01 4.46
CA THR A 50 -6.59 14.09 3.71
C THR A 50 -5.10 13.83 3.53
N GLU A 51 -4.44 13.29 4.56
CA GLU A 51 -3.03 12.89 4.50
C GLU A 51 -2.82 11.77 3.47
N ALA A 52 -3.67 10.74 3.50
CA ALA A 52 -3.58 9.61 2.57
C ALA A 52 -3.82 10.04 1.11
N GLU A 53 -4.86 10.82 0.83
CA GLU A 53 -5.14 11.33 -0.52
C GLU A 53 -4.01 12.20 -1.04
N THR A 54 -3.50 13.11 -0.20
CA THR A 54 -2.39 14.00 -0.57
C THR A 54 -1.14 13.19 -0.91
N PHE A 55 -0.81 12.17 -0.11
CA PHE A 55 0.33 11.31 -0.34
C PHE A 55 0.17 10.49 -1.63
N LEU A 56 -0.98 9.84 -1.80
CA LEU A 56 -1.28 9.04 -2.99
C LEU A 56 -1.24 9.88 -4.27
N ALA A 57 -1.79 11.10 -4.25
CA ALA A 57 -1.74 12.00 -5.39
C ALA A 57 -0.30 12.41 -5.75
N LYS A 58 0.52 12.76 -4.75
CA LYS A 58 1.93 13.11 -4.94
C LYS A 58 2.72 11.97 -5.58
N PHE A 59 2.64 10.76 -5.02
CA PHE A 59 3.37 9.61 -5.53
C PHE A 59 2.85 9.14 -6.89
N ARG A 60 1.54 9.20 -7.13
CA ARG A 60 0.97 8.90 -8.45
C ARG A 60 1.56 9.81 -9.52
N ALA A 61 1.60 11.12 -9.30
CA ALA A 61 2.18 12.06 -10.25
C ALA A 61 3.66 11.76 -10.54
N ILE A 62 4.43 11.41 -9.52
CA ILE A 62 5.84 11.04 -9.66
C ILE A 62 5.98 9.76 -10.51
N PHE A 63 5.24 8.71 -10.18
CA PHE A 63 5.30 7.44 -10.92
C PHE A 63 4.79 7.54 -12.35
N GLU A 64 3.74 8.33 -12.59
CA GLU A 64 3.22 8.58 -13.94
C GLU A 64 4.19 9.43 -14.78
N SER A 65 5.01 10.27 -14.15
CA SER A 65 6.08 11.03 -14.83
C SER A 65 7.33 10.20 -15.13
N ASN A 66 7.51 9.04 -14.50
CA ASN A 66 8.69 8.20 -14.65
C ASN A 66 8.48 7.16 -15.77
N GLU A 67 9.29 7.26 -16.82
CA GLU A 67 9.18 6.42 -18.03
C GLU A 67 9.33 4.92 -17.74
N SER A 68 10.26 4.55 -16.86
CA SER A 68 10.49 3.14 -16.49
C SER A 68 9.29 2.50 -15.77
N VAL A 69 8.53 3.27 -14.99
CA VAL A 69 7.29 2.78 -14.37
C VAL A 69 6.20 2.59 -15.41
N ARG A 70 6.10 3.53 -16.37
CA ARG A 70 5.10 3.46 -17.45
C ARG A 70 5.29 2.22 -18.32
N GLU A 71 6.54 1.88 -18.65
CA GLU A 71 6.87 0.66 -19.41
C GLU A 71 6.45 -0.60 -18.67
N LYS A 72 6.63 -0.64 -17.34
CA LYS A 72 6.29 -1.81 -16.51
C LYS A 72 4.83 -1.89 -16.09
N ARG A 73 4.01 -0.87 -16.38
CA ARG A 73 2.61 -0.82 -15.91
C ARG A 73 1.80 -2.08 -16.27
N GLY A 74 2.07 -2.67 -17.44
CA GLY A 74 1.44 -3.91 -17.92
C GLY A 74 1.99 -5.21 -17.27
N SER A 75 3.13 -5.16 -16.58
CA SER A 75 3.67 -6.32 -15.84
C SER A 75 3.06 -6.48 -14.44
N PHE A 76 2.44 -5.42 -13.91
CA PHE A 76 1.78 -5.44 -12.60
C PHE A 76 0.29 -5.83 -12.68
N GLU A 77 -0.16 -6.31 -13.86
CA GLU A 77 -1.55 -6.73 -14.11
C GLU A 77 -2.05 -7.80 -13.13
N HIS A 78 -1.16 -8.64 -12.59
CA HIS A 78 -1.52 -9.65 -11.59
C HIS A 78 -2.05 -9.06 -10.26
N PHE A 79 -1.72 -7.80 -9.96
CA PHE A 79 -2.25 -7.10 -8.78
C PHE A 79 -3.54 -6.33 -9.08
N ARG A 80 -3.98 -6.28 -10.34
CA ARG A 80 -5.23 -5.64 -10.70
C ARG A 80 -6.38 -6.55 -10.31
N THR A 81 -7.42 -5.94 -9.74
CA THR A 81 -8.68 -6.61 -9.43
C THR A 81 -9.21 -7.31 -10.68
N ALA A 82 -9.82 -8.48 -10.46
CA ALA A 82 -10.32 -9.35 -11.51
C ALA A 82 -11.07 -8.54 -12.58
N ASP A 83 -10.72 -8.82 -13.84
CA ASP A 83 -11.16 -8.14 -15.05
C ASP A 83 -12.68 -8.35 -15.33
N GLU A 84 -13.51 -8.57 -14.31
CA GLU A 84 -14.98 -8.72 -14.42
C GLU A 84 -15.76 -8.01 -13.29
N HIS A 85 -15.13 -7.13 -12.50
CA HIS A 85 -15.86 -6.41 -11.44
C HIS A 85 -16.76 -5.30 -12.01
N ARG A 86 -17.98 -5.18 -11.47
CA ARG A 86 -18.98 -4.16 -11.86
C ARG A 86 -18.45 -2.71 -11.76
N ASP A 87 -17.46 -2.50 -10.90
CA ASP A 87 -16.91 -1.18 -10.54
C ASP A 87 -15.63 -0.81 -11.33
N LYS A 88 -15.31 -1.53 -12.40
CA LYS A 88 -14.14 -1.25 -13.26
C LYS A 88 -13.95 0.22 -13.64
N GLY A 89 -15.05 0.94 -13.89
CA GLY A 89 -15.01 2.35 -14.25
C GLY A 89 -14.57 3.30 -13.11
N LEU A 90 -14.64 2.85 -11.85
CA LEU A 90 -14.28 3.62 -10.67
C LEU A 90 -12.86 3.32 -10.16
N ILE A 91 -12.31 2.15 -10.52
CA ILE A 91 -10.99 1.72 -10.07
C ILE A 91 -9.91 2.44 -10.89
N ARG A 92 -9.12 3.26 -10.20
CA ARG A 92 -7.92 3.91 -10.74
C ARG A 92 -6.70 3.24 -10.16
N THR A 93 -6.33 2.10 -10.72
CA THR A 93 -5.19 1.31 -10.23
C THR A 93 -3.93 2.18 -10.09
N PHE A 94 -3.23 2.00 -8.98
CA PHE A 94 -1.98 2.69 -8.73
C PHE A 94 -0.91 2.21 -9.74
N PRO A 95 0.03 3.08 -10.20
CA PRO A 95 1.00 2.70 -11.23
C PRO A 95 1.97 1.58 -10.84
N VAL A 96 2.11 1.34 -9.53
CA VAL A 96 2.93 0.29 -8.92
C VAL A 96 2.10 -0.43 -7.85
N PRO A 97 2.44 -1.68 -7.46
CA PRO A 97 1.83 -2.35 -6.32
C PRO A 97 1.78 -1.45 -5.08
N LEU A 98 0.61 -1.40 -4.42
CA LEU A 98 0.35 -0.53 -3.28
C LEU A 98 -0.23 -1.35 -2.11
N ILE A 99 0.32 -1.13 -0.91
CA ILE A 99 -0.17 -1.69 0.34
C ILE A 99 -0.49 -0.54 1.29
N LEU A 100 -1.72 -0.50 1.78
CA LEU A 100 -2.16 0.39 2.85
C LEU A 100 -2.08 -0.36 4.18
N ILE A 101 -1.37 0.20 5.16
CA ILE A 101 -1.23 -0.39 6.50
C ILE A 101 -1.78 0.58 7.53
N GLY A 102 -2.92 0.25 8.15
CA GLY A 102 -3.43 0.99 9.31
C GLY A 102 -2.65 0.64 10.57
N GLY A 103 -1.75 1.52 11.00
CA GLY A 103 -0.94 1.39 12.21
C GLY A 103 -1.68 1.80 13.49
N LYS A 104 -1.11 1.46 14.64
CA LYS A 104 -1.70 1.69 15.99
C LYS A 104 -3.12 1.10 16.12
N TYR A 105 -3.29 -0.11 15.60
CA TYR A 105 -4.59 -0.79 15.61
C TYR A 105 -5.14 -1.02 17.04
N ASP A 106 -4.27 -1.18 18.03
CA ASP A 106 -4.61 -1.25 19.45
C ASP A 106 -5.40 -0.03 19.94
N LEU A 107 -5.02 1.18 19.53
CA LEU A 107 -5.78 2.40 19.85
C LEU A 107 -7.08 2.46 19.06
N PHE A 108 -7.05 2.02 17.81
CA PHE A 108 -8.21 1.99 16.93
C PHE A 108 -9.29 1.02 17.41
N GLU A 109 -8.90 -0.16 17.90
CA GLU A 109 -9.79 -1.20 18.39
C GLU A 109 -10.65 -0.73 19.57
N ASN A 110 -10.10 0.16 20.41
CA ASN A 110 -10.76 0.74 21.57
C ASN A 110 -11.74 1.89 21.23
N LEU A 111 -11.87 2.29 19.96
CA LEU A 111 -12.80 3.33 19.55
C LEU A 111 -14.26 2.84 19.52
N GLU A 112 -15.18 3.80 19.54
CA GLU A 112 -16.62 3.55 19.42
C GLU A 112 -16.96 2.75 18.14
N PRO A 113 -17.87 1.76 18.21
CA PRO A 113 -18.18 0.88 17.08
C PRO A 113 -18.55 1.62 15.79
N ASN A 114 -19.30 2.72 15.90
CA ASN A 114 -19.72 3.52 14.74
C ASN A 114 -18.53 4.20 14.05
N LYS A 115 -17.58 4.75 14.83
CA LYS A 115 -16.37 5.39 14.30
C LYS A 115 -15.48 4.35 13.61
N LYS A 116 -15.32 3.17 14.22
CA LYS A 116 -14.58 2.06 13.62
C LYS A 116 -15.20 1.62 12.30
N ARG A 117 -16.53 1.44 12.27
CA ARG A 117 -17.26 1.04 11.06
C ARG A 117 -17.01 2.02 9.91
N ILE A 118 -17.19 3.32 10.15
CA ILE A 118 -17.00 4.36 9.13
C ILE A 118 -15.55 4.37 8.66
N ALA A 119 -14.58 4.37 9.58
CA ALA A 119 -13.16 4.40 9.23
C ALA A 119 -12.74 3.19 8.40
N VAL A 120 -13.16 1.97 8.77
CA VAL A 120 -12.87 0.76 7.99
C VAL A 120 -13.53 0.81 6.62
N GLN A 121 -14.76 1.33 6.51
CA GLN A 121 -15.42 1.50 5.20
C GLN A 121 -14.65 2.47 4.31
N CYS A 122 -14.20 3.61 4.83
CA CYS A 122 -13.38 4.56 4.10
C CYS A 122 -12.04 3.97 3.67
N LEU A 123 -11.34 3.27 4.56
CA LEU A 123 -10.07 2.61 4.25
C LEU A 123 -10.22 1.52 3.19
N ARG A 124 -11.28 0.70 3.27
CA ARG A 124 -11.59 -0.30 2.25
C ARG A 124 -11.88 0.34 0.91
N TYR A 125 -12.68 1.41 0.89
CA TYR A 125 -12.95 2.17 -0.33
C TYR A 125 -11.65 2.72 -0.93
N LEU A 126 -10.80 3.36 -0.11
CA LEU A 126 -9.52 3.91 -0.55
C LEU A 126 -8.60 2.83 -1.14
N ALA A 127 -8.53 1.66 -0.50
CA ALA A 127 -7.77 0.53 -1.01
C ALA A 127 -8.34 0.05 -2.35
N HIS A 128 -9.66 -0.16 -2.42
CA HIS A 128 -10.35 -0.66 -3.60
C HIS A 128 -10.18 0.26 -4.82
N VAL A 129 -10.42 1.57 -4.67
CA VAL A 129 -10.29 2.51 -5.80
C VAL A 129 -8.86 2.68 -6.29
N ASN A 130 -7.86 2.40 -5.46
CA ASN A 130 -6.45 2.44 -5.87
C ASN A 130 -5.91 1.05 -6.29
N GLY A 131 -6.70 -0.02 -6.20
CA GLY A 131 -6.23 -1.39 -6.44
C GLY A 131 -5.15 -1.83 -5.44
N ALA A 132 -5.29 -1.43 -4.19
CA ALA A 132 -4.34 -1.69 -3.11
C ALA A 132 -4.84 -2.77 -2.14
N SER A 133 -3.90 -3.41 -1.45
CA SER A 133 -4.19 -4.28 -0.31
C SER A 133 -4.31 -3.46 0.97
N LEU A 134 -5.26 -3.78 1.86
CA LEU A 134 -5.40 -3.14 3.17
C LEU A 134 -5.03 -4.12 4.29
N LEU A 135 -4.17 -3.68 5.20
CA LEU A 135 -3.74 -4.42 6.38
C LEU A 135 -3.84 -3.55 7.64
N PHE A 136 -3.96 -4.21 8.77
CA PHE A 136 -3.90 -3.56 10.08
C PHE A 136 -2.66 -4.02 10.83
N HIS A 137 -2.04 -3.10 11.55
CA HIS A 137 -0.81 -3.30 12.28
C HIS A 137 -0.90 -2.66 13.66
N SER A 138 -0.47 -3.39 14.69
CA SER A 138 -0.13 -2.86 16.00
C SER A 138 1.19 -3.47 16.43
N SER A 139 2.08 -2.65 17.00
CA SER A 139 3.31 -3.13 17.62
C SER A 139 3.07 -3.93 18.90
N LEU A 140 1.87 -3.80 19.49
CA LEU A 140 1.47 -4.48 20.72
C LEU A 140 0.87 -5.87 20.46
N ASP A 141 0.44 -6.15 19.22
CA ASP A 141 -0.12 -7.44 18.83
C ASP A 141 0.90 -8.25 17.99
N PRO A 142 1.53 -9.29 18.58
CA PRO A 142 2.52 -10.10 17.86
C PRO A 142 1.95 -10.83 16.64
N GLY A 143 0.64 -11.13 16.63
CA GLY A 143 -0.05 -11.72 15.49
C GLY A 143 -0.13 -10.76 14.30
N LEU A 144 -0.48 -9.50 14.55
CA LEU A 144 -0.50 -8.46 13.51
C LEU A 144 0.91 -8.11 13.02
N VAL A 145 1.91 -8.07 13.91
CA VAL A 145 3.32 -7.88 13.52
C VAL A 145 3.77 -9.00 12.58
N LYS A 146 3.50 -10.26 12.94
CA LYS A 146 3.85 -11.42 12.13
C LYS A 146 3.18 -11.35 10.75
N ARG A 147 1.86 -11.10 10.71
CA ARG A 147 1.11 -11.00 9.46
C ARG A 147 1.64 -9.90 8.54
N THR A 148 1.96 -8.73 9.11
CA THR A 148 2.55 -7.62 8.35
C THR A 148 3.88 -8.04 7.74
N ARG A 149 4.75 -8.68 8.52
CA ARG A 149 6.06 -9.17 8.08
C ARG A 149 5.94 -10.22 6.97
N ASP A 150 5.04 -11.18 7.14
CA ASP A 150 4.83 -12.25 6.16
C ASP A 150 4.40 -11.68 4.79
N ILE A 151 3.51 -10.68 4.80
CA ILE A 151 3.09 -10.01 3.58
C ILE A 151 4.22 -9.18 2.97
N LEU A 152 4.94 -8.38 3.77
CA LEU A 152 6.09 -7.63 3.24
C LEU A 152 7.16 -8.56 2.64
N ASN A 153 7.41 -9.71 3.25
CA ASN A 153 8.31 -10.74 2.70
C ASN A 153 7.80 -11.31 1.38
N HIS A 154 6.49 -11.52 1.23
CA HIS A 154 5.89 -11.97 -0.02
C HIS A 154 6.12 -10.95 -1.14
N TYR A 155 5.89 -9.66 -0.89
CA TYR A 155 6.15 -8.61 -1.89
C TYR A 155 7.65 -8.41 -2.18
N ALA A 156 8.52 -8.62 -1.19
CA ALA A 156 9.96 -8.48 -1.33
C ALA A 156 10.61 -9.63 -2.12
N PHE A 157 10.14 -10.86 -1.93
CA PHE A 157 10.84 -12.07 -2.40
C PHE A 157 9.97 -13.03 -3.22
N SER A 158 8.71 -12.68 -3.49
CA SER A 158 7.72 -13.59 -4.10
C SER A 158 7.62 -14.95 -3.38
N SER A 159 7.88 -14.97 -2.07
CA SER A 159 7.80 -16.20 -1.28
C SER A 159 6.36 -16.72 -1.34
N HIS A 160 6.18 -18.01 -1.66
CA HIS A 160 4.86 -18.64 -1.64
C HIS A 160 4.23 -18.40 -0.26
N LEU A 161 3.24 -17.52 -0.19
CA LEU A 161 2.42 -17.38 1.00
C LEU A 161 1.72 -18.72 1.15
N ALA A 162 2.07 -19.50 2.18
CA ALA A 162 1.31 -20.68 2.55
C ALA A 162 -0.16 -20.26 2.61
N SER A 163 -1.03 -21.07 1.99
CA SER A 163 -2.40 -20.81 1.51
C SER A 163 -3.45 -20.36 2.54
N ALA A 164 -3.07 -19.72 3.64
CA ALA A 164 -3.93 -19.41 4.77
C ALA A 164 -4.26 -17.91 4.95
N VAL A 165 -3.69 -17.00 4.16
CA VAL A 165 -4.14 -15.59 4.19
C VAL A 165 -5.02 -15.35 2.97
N ASN A 166 -6.33 -15.40 3.18
CA ASN A 166 -7.30 -14.98 2.18
C ASN A 166 -7.13 -13.46 1.98
N ILE A 167 -6.31 -13.08 0.99
CA ILE A 167 -6.09 -11.69 0.56
C ILE A 167 -7.39 -11.13 -0.07
N ASN A 168 -8.35 -12.00 -0.43
CA ASN A 168 -9.59 -11.66 -1.11
C ASN A 168 -10.84 -11.66 -0.19
N GLY A 169 -10.67 -11.90 1.12
CA GLY A 169 -11.77 -12.06 2.08
C GLY A 169 -12.46 -10.78 2.57
N LEU A 170 -12.31 -9.65 1.88
CA LEU A 170 -12.96 -8.37 2.22
C LEU A 170 -13.67 -7.71 1.04
N THR A 171 -14.09 -8.51 0.05
CA THR A 171 -15.12 -8.09 -0.92
C THR A 171 -16.51 -8.21 -0.31
#